data_AF-A0A378VWP2-F1
#
_entry.id   AF-A0A378VWP2-F1
#
_cell.length_a   1.000
_cell.length_b   1.000
_cell.length_c   1.000
_cell.angle_alpha   90.00
_cell.angle_beta   90.00
_cell.angle_gamma   90.00
#
_symmetry.space_group_name_H-M   'P 1'
#
loop_
_entity.id
_entity.type
_entity.pdbx_description
1 polymer ?
#
loop_
_entity_poly.entity_id
_entity_poly.type
_entity_poly.pdbx_seq_one_letter_code
_entity_poly.pdbx_strand_id
1 'polypeptide(L)'
;MTRMYVESQKSNRPFYMFHLGFPEYSCRYNPIGDYGRITEVATRIANQLPSEGQSAAFRDFVWRFVNVLTKTMEGLSIKPSYENIYKSAANVDELAGDYFKKILDKHHPGWEKDFDNFDMPESEAKSAVKTGRNLDTMKLGSFLKAKKHNEPLIDALGGILSNDRSYFEKLVSSLYPLLEKLTTGEVAKLISPDTEDLSDPRIIMDWRKVMESNAVVYIGLDSLSDAEVAAAVGNAMFADLTSLAGQIYKFGHGVGQSGKTQKRKVSIHADEFNELIGDEFIPLLNKAGGAGYQVTVYTQTWKDVEAKIGSPAKAGQIGGNLNTMIMLRVKTVETAEMLTNQLPEVKIMTSTLVSRAGDVAFPDSHEDFSSGNEDRIGAETVPMLTPADLTQLPKGQAFALIEGGQLYKIRLPLPKKDKQEEIPAHIGEMAADMREVYRLSRPSAEENAFTEGSSYAV
;
A
#
# COMPACT_ATOMS: atom_id res chain seq x y z
N MET A 1 -9.84 13.94 5.55
CA MET A 1 -8.88 14.26 6.62
C MET A 1 -9.56 14.92 7.84
N THR A 2 -10.07 16.16 7.77
CA THR A 2 -10.64 16.90 8.93
C THR A 2 -11.67 16.12 9.75
N ARG A 3 -12.59 15.43 9.07
CA ARG A 3 -13.61 14.60 9.75
C ARG A 3 -12.98 13.44 10.53
N MET A 4 -11.91 12.82 10.03
CA MET A 4 -11.22 11.74 10.72
C MET A 4 -10.57 12.24 12.02
N TYR A 5 -9.98 13.44 11.98
CA TYR A 5 -9.45 14.10 13.17
C TYR A 5 -10.57 14.32 14.20
N VAL A 6 -11.66 14.98 13.80
CA VAL A 6 -12.81 15.26 14.69
C VAL A 6 -13.37 13.97 15.33
N GLU A 7 -13.62 12.93 14.53
CA GLU A 7 -14.15 11.66 15.05
C GLU A 7 -13.14 10.92 15.94
N SER A 8 -11.83 11.07 15.69
CA SER A 8 -10.80 10.51 16.56
C SER A 8 -10.80 11.16 17.94
N GLN A 9 -10.95 12.49 18.01
CA GLN A 9 -11.05 13.24 19.26
C GLN A 9 -12.32 12.84 20.04
N LYS A 10 -13.47 12.77 19.35
CA LYS A 10 -14.73 12.29 19.97
C LYS A 10 -14.64 10.88 20.53
N SER A 11 -13.85 10.03 19.87
CA SER A 11 -13.63 8.65 20.29
C SER A 11 -12.50 8.50 21.31
N ASN A 12 -11.86 9.61 21.72
CA ASN A 12 -10.68 9.64 22.59
C ASN A 12 -9.54 8.73 22.07
N ARG A 13 -9.30 8.77 20.76
CA ARG A 13 -8.25 7.98 20.08
C ARG A 13 -7.15 8.93 19.59
N PRO A 14 -5.86 8.60 19.78
CA PRO A 14 -4.77 9.39 19.21
C PRO A 14 -4.90 9.48 17.69
N PHE A 15 -4.47 10.60 17.11
CA PHE A 15 -4.49 10.82 15.67
C PHE A 15 -3.06 11.02 15.15
N TYR A 16 -2.66 10.24 14.17
CA TYR A 16 -1.41 10.41 13.44
C TYR A 16 -1.72 10.82 12.00
N MET A 17 -0.94 11.76 11.49
CA MET A 17 -1.09 12.26 10.14
C MET A 17 0.23 12.11 9.41
N PHE A 18 0.28 11.26 8.40
CA PHE A 18 1.41 11.15 7.49
C PHE A 18 1.01 11.72 6.13
N HIS A 19 1.66 12.77 5.64
CA HIS A 19 1.34 13.37 4.34
C HIS A 19 2.60 13.79 3.58
N LEU A 20 2.81 13.22 2.38
CA LEU A 20 4.00 13.52 1.57
C LEU A 20 4.01 14.96 1.02
N GLY A 21 2.85 15.49 0.63
CA GLY A 21 2.71 16.88 0.16
C GLY A 21 2.70 17.96 1.25
N PHE A 22 2.69 17.60 2.55
CA PHE A 22 2.68 18.57 3.67
C PHE A 22 3.65 18.10 4.78
N PRO A 23 4.95 18.06 4.48
CA PRO A 23 5.96 17.45 5.36
C PRO A 23 6.12 18.18 6.70
N GLU A 24 5.92 19.49 6.75
CA GLU A 24 6.01 20.30 7.96
C GLU A 24 4.97 19.93 9.03
N TYR A 25 3.79 19.47 8.63
CA TYR A 25 2.71 19.07 9.53
C TYR A 25 2.61 17.55 9.74
N SER A 26 3.31 16.77 8.91
CA SER A 26 3.29 15.33 8.93
C SER A 26 4.09 14.74 10.10
N CYS A 27 3.66 13.57 10.60
CA CYS A 27 4.53 12.70 11.38
C CYS A 27 5.63 12.11 10.48
N ARG A 28 6.71 11.65 11.10
CA ARG A 28 7.81 10.96 10.42
C ARG A 28 7.62 9.46 10.56
N TYR A 29 8.09 8.68 9.60
CA TYR A 29 7.90 7.23 9.57
C TYR A 29 8.95 6.54 8.72
N ASN A 30 9.69 5.57 9.25
CA ASN A 30 10.66 4.80 8.48
C ASN A 30 10.03 3.47 7.99
N PRO A 31 9.63 3.35 6.71
CA PRO A 31 8.93 2.18 6.19
C PRO A 31 9.78 0.92 6.08
N ILE A 32 11.11 1.02 6.22
CA ILE A 32 12.02 -0.11 6.13
C ILE A 32 12.81 -0.34 7.43
N GLY A 33 12.57 0.49 8.43
CA GLY A 33 13.32 0.49 9.68
C GLY A 33 12.91 -0.62 10.64
N ASP A 34 11.65 -1.05 10.58
CA ASP A 34 11.12 -2.11 11.43
C ASP A 34 10.90 -3.37 10.59
N TYR A 35 11.51 -4.48 11.01
CA TYR A 35 11.52 -5.74 10.26
C TYR A 35 11.57 -6.94 11.20
N GLY A 36 10.95 -8.06 10.80
CA GLY A 36 11.05 -9.33 11.53
C GLY A 36 12.32 -10.11 11.18
N ARG A 37 12.78 -9.99 9.93
CA ARG A 37 14.03 -10.55 9.41
C ARG A 37 14.75 -9.48 8.59
N ILE A 38 16.07 -9.37 8.72
CA ILE A 38 16.88 -8.38 8.00
C ILE A 38 16.71 -8.42 6.47
N THR A 39 16.38 -9.59 5.93
CA THR A 39 16.09 -9.79 4.49
C THR A 39 14.87 -9.01 4.01
N GLU A 40 13.94 -8.66 4.90
CA GLU A 40 12.74 -7.88 4.55
C GLU A 40 13.11 -6.48 4.05
N VAL A 41 14.16 -5.86 4.60
CA VAL A 41 14.63 -4.54 4.15
C VAL A 41 15.03 -4.60 2.68
N ALA A 42 15.80 -5.62 2.30
CA ALA A 42 16.22 -5.81 0.91
C ALA A 42 15.03 -6.13 -0.01
N THR A 43 14.06 -6.92 0.47
CA THR A 43 12.82 -7.21 -0.27
C THR A 43 11.99 -5.96 -0.52
N ARG A 44 11.80 -5.09 0.50
CA ARG A 44 11.02 -3.85 0.37
C ARG A 44 11.60 -2.90 -0.67
N ILE A 45 12.93 -2.81 -0.78
CA ILE A 45 13.61 -1.97 -1.77
C ILE A 45 13.59 -2.64 -3.15
N ALA A 46 13.95 -3.91 -3.24
CA ALA A 46 14.03 -4.60 -4.54
C ALA A 46 12.66 -4.72 -5.22
N ASN A 47 11.56 -4.81 -4.46
CA ASN A 47 10.21 -4.91 -5.03
C ASN A 47 9.70 -3.60 -5.64
N GLN A 48 10.37 -2.47 -5.41
CA GLN A 48 10.09 -1.22 -6.10
C GLN A 48 10.71 -1.19 -7.51
N LEU A 49 11.56 -2.17 -7.85
CA LEU A 49 12.20 -2.26 -9.17
C LEU A 49 11.38 -3.10 -10.14
N PRO A 50 11.45 -2.81 -11.45
CA PRO A 50 10.73 -3.56 -12.48
C PRO A 50 11.04 -5.07 -12.45
N SER A 51 10.02 -5.91 -12.59
CA SER A 51 10.12 -7.37 -12.44
C SER A 51 10.04 -8.17 -13.75
N GLU A 52 9.94 -7.51 -14.92
CA GLU A 52 9.70 -8.20 -16.20
C GLU A 52 10.97 -8.42 -17.04
N GLY A 53 11.06 -9.59 -17.67
CA GLY A 53 12.13 -9.93 -18.62
C GLY A 53 13.53 -9.96 -18.00
N GLN A 54 14.50 -9.29 -18.63
CA GLN A 54 15.88 -9.18 -18.11
C GLN A 54 15.95 -8.44 -16.76
N SER A 55 14.88 -7.75 -16.35
CA SER A 55 14.80 -6.98 -15.10
C SER A 55 14.70 -7.89 -13.86
N ALA A 56 14.24 -9.15 -13.99
CA ALA A 56 14.12 -10.06 -12.85
C ALA A 56 15.49 -10.46 -12.26
N ALA A 57 16.45 -10.83 -13.12
CA ALA A 57 17.81 -11.14 -12.69
C ALA A 57 18.52 -9.91 -12.09
N PHE A 58 18.16 -8.72 -12.58
CA PHE A 58 18.63 -7.46 -12.05
C PHE A 58 18.03 -7.14 -10.66
N ARG A 59 16.73 -7.40 -10.46
CA ARG A 59 16.09 -7.29 -9.15
C ARG A 59 16.74 -8.18 -8.11
N ASP A 60 17.02 -9.44 -8.46
CA ASP A 60 17.70 -10.39 -7.57
C ASP A 60 19.13 -9.93 -7.23
N PHE A 61 19.80 -9.29 -8.19
CA PHE A 61 21.10 -8.68 -7.98
C PHE A 61 21.02 -7.52 -6.97
N VAL A 62 20.10 -6.57 -7.16
CA VAL A 62 19.91 -5.45 -6.22
C VAL A 62 19.52 -5.97 -4.83
N TRP A 63 18.63 -6.96 -4.78
CA TRP A 63 18.24 -7.59 -3.52
C TRP A 63 19.45 -8.16 -2.78
N ARG A 64 20.34 -8.88 -3.47
CA ARG A 64 21.57 -9.43 -2.86
C ARG A 64 22.48 -8.32 -2.36
N PHE A 65 22.69 -7.28 -3.16
CA PHE A 65 23.53 -6.14 -2.81
C PHE A 65 23.01 -5.42 -1.55
N VAL A 66 21.73 -5.02 -1.55
CA VAL A 66 21.09 -4.35 -0.41
C VAL A 66 21.09 -5.25 0.82
N ASN A 67 20.86 -6.56 0.68
CA ASN A 67 20.89 -7.50 1.80
C ASN A 67 22.28 -7.62 2.46
N VAL A 68 23.37 -7.48 1.69
CA VAL A 68 24.73 -7.44 2.26
C VAL A 68 24.95 -6.13 3.01
N LEU A 69 24.53 -4.99 2.43
CA LEU A 69 24.62 -3.69 3.11
C LEU A 69 23.84 -3.70 4.42
N THR A 70 22.58 -4.14 4.41
CA THR A 70 21.72 -4.11 5.61
C THR A 70 22.23 -5.02 6.71
N LYS A 71 22.77 -6.20 6.38
CA LYS A 71 23.45 -7.07 7.37
C LYS A 71 24.71 -6.44 7.95
N THR A 72 25.47 -5.73 7.11
CA THR A 72 26.66 -5.01 7.56
C THR A 72 26.28 -3.86 8.49
N MET A 73 25.24 -3.09 8.13
CA MET A 73 24.66 -2.04 8.97
C MET A 73 24.16 -2.58 10.31
N GLU A 74 23.43 -3.70 10.32
CA GLU A 74 22.99 -4.36 11.55
C GLU A 74 24.18 -4.80 12.41
N GLY A 75 25.22 -5.37 11.78
CA GLY A 75 26.48 -5.71 12.43
C GLY A 75 27.19 -4.50 13.05
N LEU A 76 27.05 -3.32 12.45
CA LEU A 76 27.55 -2.02 12.94
C LEU A 76 26.58 -1.30 13.89
N SER A 77 25.38 -1.85 14.13
CA SER A 77 24.32 -1.22 14.93
C SER A 77 23.76 0.07 14.31
N ILE A 78 23.83 0.21 12.99
CA ILE A 78 23.22 1.28 12.20
C ILE A 78 21.80 0.83 11.80
N LYS A 79 20.77 1.60 12.17
CA LYS A 79 19.38 1.29 11.77
C LYS A 79 19.20 1.54 10.27
N PRO A 80 18.65 0.58 9.50
CA PRO A 80 18.34 0.78 8.08
C PRO A 80 17.32 1.91 7.85
N SER A 81 17.65 2.81 6.93
CA SER A 81 16.78 3.87 6.39
C SER A 81 17.18 4.10 4.93
N TYR A 82 16.33 4.76 4.12
CA TYR A 82 16.69 5.01 2.71
C TYR A 82 17.97 5.85 2.61
N GLU A 83 18.12 6.84 3.48
CA GLU A 83 19.35 7.64 3.55
C GLU A 83 20.58 6.82 3.92
N ASN A 84 20.49 5.98 4.96
CA ASN A 84 21.64 5.20 5.40
C ASN A 84 22.03 4.15 4.34
N ILE A 85 21.05 3.61 3.61
CA ILE A 85 21.30 2.69 2.50
C ILE A 85 21.93 3.43 1.32
N TYR A 86 21.46 4.64 0.98
CA TYR A 86 22.08 5.46 -0.07
C TYR A 86 23.53 5.80 0.25
N LYS A 87 23.80 6.33 1.46
CA LYS A 87 25.16 6.62 1.94
C LYS A 87 26.06 5.38 1.92
N SER A 88 25.54 4.26 2.41
CA SER A 88 26.24 2.97 2.47
C SER A 88 26.51 2.37 1.10
N ALA A 89 25.59 2.53 0.14
CA ALA A 89 25.76 2.05 -1.21
C ALA A 89 26.79 2.90 -1.98
N ALA A 90 26.76 4.21 -1.81
CA ALA A 90 27.73 5.14 -2.39
C ALA A 90 29.15 4.90 -1.83
N ASN A 91 29.27 4.68 -0.52
CA ASN A 91 30.55 4.51 0.19
C ASN A 91 30.70 3.09 0.78
N VAL A 92 30.48 2.06 -0.04
CA VAL A 92 30.55 0.66 0.41
C VAL A 92 31.92 0.28 1.00
N ASP A 93 33.00 0.90 0.51
CA ASP A 93 34.36 0.73 0.98
C ASP A 93 34.53 1.14 2.45
N GLU A 94 33.89 2.23 2.87
CA GLU A 94 33.96 2.74 4.25
C GLU A 94 33.16 1.82 5.18
N LEU A 95 31.92 1.49 4.80
CA LEU A 95 31.06 0.58 5.55
C LEU A 95 31.73 -0.79 5.78
N ALA A 96 32.35 -1.34 4.74
CA ALA A 96 33.08 -2.61 4.83
C ALA A 96 34.30 -2.48 5.75
N GLY A 97 35.05 -1.38 5.63
CA GLY A 97 36.22 -1.10 6.46
C GLY A 97 35.87 -1.04 7.95
N ASP A 98 34.80 -0.33 8.30
CA ASP A 98 34.32 -0.22 9.68
C ASP A 98 33.83 -1.56 10.22
N TYR A 99 33.15 -2.36 9.40
CA TYR A 99 32.74 -3.71 9.78
C TYR A 99 33.93 -4.62 10.03
N PHE A 100 34.93 -4.60 9.13
CA PHE A 100 36.16 -5.39 9.29
C PHE A 100 36.92 -5.00 10.57
N LYS A 101 37.07 -3.70 10.84
CA LYS A 101 37.66 -3.22 12.11
C LYS A 101 36.89 -3.72 13.32
N LYS A 102 35.55 -3.61 13.32
CA LYS A 102 34.71 -4.09 14.44
C LYS A 102 34.88 -5.60 14.69
N ILE A 103 35.00 -6.40 13.63
CA ILE A 103 35.27 -7.84 13.77
C ILE A 103 36.67 -8.09 14.32
N LEU A 104 37.67 -7.37 13.82
CA LEU A 104 39.04 -7.47 14.32
C LEU A 104 39.16 -7.07 15.79
N ASP A 105 38.54 -5.97 16.20
CA ASP A 105 38.50 -5.52 17.60
C ASP A 105 37.86 -6.56 18.53
N LYS A 106 36.81 -7.22 18.04
CA LYS A 106 36.06 -8.21 18.82
C LYS A 106 36.76 -9.57 18.91
N HIS A 107 37.36 -10.05 17.82
CA HIS A 107 37.88 -11.42 17.71
C HIS A 107 39.41 -11.51 17.76
N HIS A 108 40.11 -10.40 17.51
CA HIS A 108 41.58 -10.33 17.49
C HIS A 108 42.10 -9.11 18.26
N PRO A 109 42.01 -9.08 19.60
CA PRO A 109 42.51 -7.95 20.39
C PRO A 109 44.00 -7.66 20.11
N GLY A 110 44.33 -6.39 19.82
CA GLY A 110 45.71 -5.97 19.50
C GLY A 110 46.17 -6.25 18.08
N TRP A 111 45.24 -6.55 17.16
CA TRP A 111 45.51 -6.81 15.75
C TRP A 111 46.27 -5.69 15.02
N GLU A 112 46.17 -4.45 15.50
CA GLU A 112 46.83 -3.27 14.90
C GLU A 112 48.33 -3.48 14.68
N LYS A 113 49.04 -4.08 15.65
CA LYS A 113 50.49 -4.35 15.54
C LYS A 113 50.84 -5.35 14.45
N ASP A 114 49.98 -6.36 14.27
CA ASP A 114 50.15 -7.37 13.24
C ASP A 114 49.75 -6.82 11.86
N PHE A 115 48.80 -5.89 11.82
CA PHE A 115 48.31 -5.25 10.60
C PHE A 115 49.30 -4.23 10.04
N ASP A 116 50.00 -3.48 10.90
CA ASP A 116 51.06 -2.55 10.49
C ASP A 116 52.19 -3.29 9.76
N ASN A 117 52.50 -4.51 10.21
CA ASN A 117 53.51 -5.38 9.61
C ASN A 117 52.97 -6.30 8.49
N PHE A 118 51.67 -6.25 8.21
CA PHE A 118 51.06 -7.07 7.18
C PHE A 118 51.12 -6.36 5.83
N ASP A 119 51.65 -7.04 4.82
CA ASP A 119 51.56 -6.60 3.43
C ASP A 119 50.48 -7.40 2.71
N MET A 120 49.57 -6.66 2.06
CA MET A 120 48.56 -7.26 1.19
C MET A 120 49.24 -7.90 -0.03
N PRO A 121 48.75 -9.06 -0.52
CA PRO A 121 49.28 -9.68 -1.74
C PRO A 121 49.31 -8.71 -2.93
N GLU A 122 50.41 -8.71 -3.70
CA GLU A 122 50.63 -7.78 -4.81
C GLU A 122 49.51 -7.83 -5.87
N SER A 123 48.91 -9.00 -6.09
CA SER A 123 47.77 -9.20 -6.99
C SER A 123 46.52 -8.45 -6.52
N GLU A 124 46.25 -8.45 -5.21
CA GLU A 124 45.10 -7.77 -4.60
C GLU A 124 45.32 -6.25 -4.58
N ALA A 125 46.55 -5.80 -4.29
CA ALA A 125 46.94 -4.39 -4.38
C ALA A 125 46.75 -3.83 -5.80
N LYS A 126 47.23 -4.55 -6.81
CA LYS A 126 47.03 -4.18 -8.22
C LYS A 126 45.55 -4.16 -8.62
N SER A 127 44.74 -5.08 -8.09
CA SER A 127 43.30 -5.12 -8.33
C SER A 127 42.58 -3.92 -7.70
N ALA A 128 42.92 -3.56 -6.46
CA ALA A 128 42.34 -2.42 -5.75
C ALA A 128 42.61 -1.08 -6.48
N VAL A 129 43.83 -0.90 -6.99
CA VAL A 129 44.18 0.25 -7.84
C VAL A 129 43.42 0.19 -9.17
N LYS A 130 43.33 -1.02 -9.77
CA LYS A 130 42.41 -1.44 -10.84
C LYS A 130 41.03 -0.79 -10.76
N THR A 131 40.38 -1.09 -9.64
CA THR A 131 38.96 -0.86 -9.43
C THR A 131 38.67 0.46 -8.70
N GLY A 132 39.71 1.22 -8.32
CA GLY A 132 39.57 2.49 -7.61
C GLY A 132 39.07 2.34 -6.17
N ARG A 133 39.35 1.20 -5.53
CA ARG A 133 38.89 0.87 -4.17
C ARG A 133 39.80 1.44 -3.09
N ASN A 134 39.28 1.58 -1.88
CA ASN A 134 40.09 2.00 -0.74
C ASN A 134 41.10 0.89 -0.37
N LEU A 135 42.39 1.22 -0.48
CA LEU A 135 43.50 0.30 -0.20
C LEU A 135 43.48 -0.21 1.25
N ASP A 136 43.09 0.63 2.20
CA ASP A 136 43.06 0.27 3.62
C ASP A 136 41.95 -0.76 3.90
N THR A 137 40.75 -0.54 3.34
CA THR A 137 39.64 -1.49 3.43
C THR A 137 40.00 -2.84 2.80
N MET A 138 40.64 -2.82 1.63
CA MET A 138 41.10 -4.04 0.97
C MET A 138 42.14 -4.76 1.82
N LYS A 139 43.12 -4.04 2.37
CA LYS A 139 44.14 -4.58 3.28
C LYS A 139 43.50 -5.22 4.53
N LEU A 140 42.48 -4.58 5.13
CA LEU A 140 41.74 -5.13 6.26
C LEU A 140 41.04 -6.45 5.92
N GLY A 141 40.39 -6.51 4.75
CA GLY A 141 39.77 -7.75 4.25
C GLY A 141 40.78 -8.88 4.03
N SER A 142 41.94 -8.56 3.43
CA SER A 142 43.02 -9.53 3.21
C SER A 142 43.66 -10.01 4.50
N PHE A 143 43.79 -9.11 5.49
CA PHE A 143 44.30 -9.46 6.81
C PHE A 143 43.37 -10.42 7.56
N LEU A 144 42.05 -10.19 7.51
CA LEU A 144 41.04 -11.12 8.05
C LEU A 144 41.15 -12.51 7.41
N LYS A 145 41.32 -12.58 6.09
CA LYS A 145 41.56 -13.85 5.38
C LYS A 145 42.86 -14.52 5.82
N ALA A 146 43.95 -13.77 6.01
CA ALA A 146 45.23 -14.29 6.49
C ALA A 146 45.13 -14.86 7.91
N LYS A 147 44.31 -14.25 8.77
CA LYS A 147 43.96 -14.76 10.10
C LYS A 147 42.98 -15.95 10.07
N LYS A 148 42.52 -16.37 8.87
CA LYS A 148 41.55 -17.47 8.64
C LYS A 148 40.21 -17.24 9.34
N HIS A 149 39.81 -15.98 9.55
CA HIS A 149 38.50 -15.65 10.09
C HIS A 149 37.48 -15.68 8.95
N ASN A 150 36.69 -16.75 8.90
CA ASN A 150 35.73 -16.98 7.82
C ASN A 150 34.31 -16.70 8.30
N GLU A 151 33.72 -15.61 7.82
CA GLU A 151 32.29 -15.35 7.97
C GLU A 151 31.65 -15.11 6.60
N PRO A 152 30.45 -15.65 6.34
CA PRO A 152 29.78 -15.46 5.06
C PRO A 152 29.59 -13.99 4.65
N LEU A 153 29.46 -13.09 5.62
CA LEU A 153 29.30 -11.65 5.36
C LEU A 153 30.61 -11.00 4.92
N ILE A 154 31.76 -11.43 5.47
CA ILE A 154 33.08 -10.95 5.06
C ILE A 154 33.38 -11.38 3.63
N ASP A 155 33.07 -12.63 3.29
CA ASP A 155 33.22 -13.15 1.93
C ASP A 155 32.32 -12.41 0.93
N ALA A 156 31.08 -12.12 1.32
CA ALA A 156 30.15 -11.35 0.50
C ALA A 156 30.63 -9.91 0.26
N LEU A 157 31.12 -9.23 1.30
CA LEU A 157 31.71 -7.89 1.19
C LEU A 157 32.96 -7.91 0.32
N GLY A 158 33.86 -8.88 0.53
CA GLY A 158 35.04 -9.09 -0.31
C GLY A 158 34.67 -9.30 -1.78
N GLY A 159 33.61 -10.06 -2.04
CA GLY A 159 33.04 -10.23 -3.39
C GLY A 159 32.57 -8.92 -4.01
N ILE A 160 31.82 -8.10 -3.26
CA ILE A 160 31.35 -6.78 -3.72
C ILE A 160 32.52 -5.84 -4.04
N LEU A 161 33.52 -5.77 -3.15
CA LEU A 161 34.68 -4.89 -3.31
C LEU A 161 35.60 -5.32 -4.47
N SER A 162 35.64 -6.63 -4.76
CA SER A 162 36.45 -7.20 -5.84
C SER A 162 35.80 -7.06 -7.23
N ASN A 163 34.53 -6.64 -7.31
CA ASN A 163 33.84 -6.48 -8.58
C ASN A 163 34.31 -5.23 -9.34
N ASP A 164 34.16 -5.30 -10.66
CA ASP A 164 34.58 -4.27 -11.60
C ASP A 164 33.57 -3.11 -11.70
N ARG A 165 33.94 -2.07 -12.46
CA ARG A 165 33.10 -0.87 -12.66
C ARG A 165 31.74 -1.20 -13.27
N SER A 166 31.65 -2.21 -14.14
CA SER A 166 30.38 -2.62 -14.79
C SER A 166 29.34 -3.18 -13.81
N TYR A 167 29.77 -3.74 -12.68
CA TYR A 167 28.90 -4.16 -11.58
C TYR A 167 28.12 -2.98 -10.99
N PHE A 168 28.79 -1.84 -10.81
CA PHE A 168 28.22 -0.65 -10.19
C PHE A 168 27.41 0.20 -11.18
N GLU A 169 27.72 0.15 -12.47
CA GLU A 169 26.91 0.81 -13.51
C GLU A 169 25.45 0.34 -13.50
N LYS A 170 25.20 -0.93 -13.17
CA LYS A 170 23.84 -1.49 -13.01
C LYS A 170 23.10 -0.93 -11.79
N LEU A 171 23.81 -0.63 -10.70
CA LEU A 171 23.22 0.00 -9.51
C LEU A 171 22.91 1.48 -9.78
N VAL A 172 23.80 2.16 -10.52
CA VAL A 172 23.64 3.56 -10.94
C VAL A 172 22.45 3.75 -11.87
N SER A 173 22.12 2.75 -12.71
CA SER A 173 21.03 2.90 -13.68
C SER A 173 19.62 2.80 -13.08
N SER A 174 19.44 2.36 -11.82
CA SER A 174 18.10 2.13 -11.26
C SER A 174 17.99 2.22 -9.74
N LEU A 175 18.88 1.58 -8.97
CA LEU A 175 18.83 1.67 -7.50
C LEU A 175 19.11 3.09 -7.02
N TYR A 176 20.15 3.75 -7.55
CA TYR A 176 20.45 5.14 -7.16
C TYR A 176 19.36 6.12 -7.56
N PRO A 177 18.81 6.11 -8.79
CA PRO A 177 17.68 6.96 -9.14
C PRO A 177 16.48 6.81 -8.18
N LEU A 178 16.15 5.57 -7.79
CA LEU A 178 15.08 5.32 -6.83
C LEU A 178 15.41 5.90 -5.45
N LEU A 179 16.61 5.61 -4.94
CA LEU A 179 17.04 6.10 -3.63
C LEU A 179 17.14 7.63 -3.63
N GLU A 180 17.65 8.25 -4.69
CA GLU A 180 17.75 9.72 -4.83
C GLU A 180 16.37 10.38 -4.77
N LYS A 181 15.36 9.81 -5.44
CA LYS A 181 13.97 10.31 -5.31
C LYS A 181 13.46 10.23 -3.87
N LEU A 182 13.79 9.15 -3.15
CA LEU A 182 13.37 8.91 -1.78
C LEU A 182 14.21 9.67 -0.73
N THR A 183 15.43 10.11 -1.06
CA THR A 183 16.36 10.79 -0.15
C THR A 183 16.52 12.28 -0.48
N THR A 184 15.73 12.83 -1.39
CA THR A 184 15.76 14.25 -1.75
C THR A 184 14.69 15.07 -1.02
N GLY A 185 15.08 16.27 -0.58
CA GLY A 185 14.17 17.29 -0.07
C GLY A 185 13.50 16.94 1.26
N GLU A 186 12.31 17.48 1.49
CA GLU A 186 11.57 17.32 2.75
C GLU A 186 10.96 15.92 2.92
N VAL A 187 10.75 15.18 1.83
CA VAL A 187 10.27 13.79 1.86
C VAL A 187 11.27 12.89 2.58
N ALA A 188 12.57 13.08 2.35
CA ALA A 188 13.64 12.32 2.99
C ALA A 188 13.53 12.38 4.52
N LYS A 189 13.30 13.58 5.07
CA LYS A 189 13.14 13.82 6.52
C LYS A 189 11.90 13.12 7.09
N LEU A 190 10.85 12.93 6.28
CA LEU A 190 9.68 12.16 6.68
C LEU A 190 9.97 10.66 6.70
N ILE A 191 10.60 10.13 5.65
CA ILE A 191 10.72 8.67 5.45
C ILE A 191 12.01 8.06 5.98
N SER A 192 13.00 8.89 6.31
CA SER A 192 14.25 8.53 6.97
C SER A 192 14.49 9.43 8.19
N PRO A 193 13.59 9.40 9.21
CA PRO A 193 13.74 10.25 10.39
C PRO A 193 15.07 10.04 11.10
N ASP A 194 15.74 11.14 11.40
CA ASP A 194 16.85 11.16 12.34
C ASP A 194 16.32 11.10 13.77
N THR A 195 16.72 10.06 14.50
CA THR A 195 16.36 9.86 15.91
C THR A 195 17.22 10.68 16.87
N GLU A 196 18.36 11.18 16.41
CA GLU A 196 19.29 12.01 17.20
C GLU A 196 18.94 13.50 17.11
N ASP A 197 18.16 13.90 16.10
CA ASP A 197 17.69 15.27 15.96
C ASP A 197 16.59 15.60 16.98
N LEU A 198 17.02 16.23 18.09
CA LEU A 198 16.14 16.75 19.13
C LEU A 198 15.44 18.06 18.77
N SER A 199 15.80 18.69 17.64
CA SER A 199 15.21 19.96 17.21
C SER A 199 13.89 19.75 16.45
N ASP A 200 13.64 18.55 15.93
CA ASP A 200 12.43 18.21 15.19
C ASP A 200 11.30 17.75 16.15
N PRO A 201 10.24 18.56 16.36
CA PRO A 201 9.15 18.21 17.27
C PRO A 201 8.20 17.16 16.70
N ARG A 202 8.32 16.80 15.41
CA ARG A 202 7.39 15.86 14.75
C ARG A 202 7.56 14.46 15.29
N ILE A 203 6.45 13.80 15.61
CA ILE A 203 6.45 12.44 16.18
C ILE A 203 6.93 11.43 15.14
N ILE A 204 7.76 10.47 15.55
CA ILE A 204 8.11 9.30 14.75
C ILE A 204 7.07 8.20 14.99
N MET A 205 6.32 7.88 13.95
CA MET A 205 5.30 6.85 13.91
C MET A 205 5.95 5.46 13.78
N ASP A 206 5.37 4.50 14.49
CA ASP A 206 5.63 3.06 14.36
C ASP A 206 4.27 2.34 14.42
N TRP A 207 4.04 1.37 13.53
CA TRP A 207 2.76 0.67 13.43
C TRP A 207 2.42 -0.09 14.70
N ARG A 208 3.42 -0.61 15.43
CA ARG A 208 3.17 -1.31 16.68
C ARG A 208 2.61 -0.34 17.73
N LYS A 209 3.25 0.80 17.96
CA LYS A 209 2.75 1.86 18.87
C LYS A 209 1.36 2.38 18.46
N VAL A 210 1.14 2.58 17.15
CA VAL A 210 -0.16 3.00 16.60
C VAL A 210 -1.25 1.98 16.94
N MET A 211 -0.99 0.68 16.74
CA MET A 211 -1.96 -0.37 17.04
C MET A 211 -2.19 -0.53 18.55
N GLU A 212 -1.15 -0.38 19.36
CA GLU A 212 -1.25 -0.49 20.82
C GLU A 212 -2.09 0.63 21.45
N SER A 213 -1.94 1.85 20.92
CA SER A 213 -2.69 3.03 21.36
C SER A 213 -4.10 3.12 20.76
N ASN A 214 -4.51 2.14 19.95
CA ASN A 214 -5.73 2.17 19.15
C ASN A 214 -5.86 3.48 18.37
N ALA A 215 -4.78 4.01 17.80
CA ALA A 215 -4.81 5.30 17.13
C ALA A 215 -5.57 5.25 15.79
N VAL A 216 -5.89 6.43 15.27
CA VAL A 216 -6.37 6.66 13.89
C VAL A 216 -5.21 7.26 13.10
N VAL A 217 -4.90 6.67 11.95
CA VAL A 217 -3.84 7.17 11.07
C VAL A 217 -4.47 7.64 9.76
N TYR A 218 -4.14 8.86 9.35
CA TYR A 218 -4.40 9.37 8.02
C TYR A 218 -3.11 9.37 7.22
N ILE A 219 -3.13 8.76 6.03
CA ILE A 219 -2.01 8.71 5.10
C ILE A 219 -2.43 9.43 3.81
N GLY A 220 -1.72 10.48 3.45
CA GLY A 220 -1.79 11.13 2.14
C GLY A 220 -0.49 10.95 1.38
N LEU A 221 -0.50 10.14 0.32
CA LEU A 221 0.72 9.83 -0.45
C LEU A 221 1.03 10.85 -1.55
N ASP A 222 0.15 11.81 -1.80
CA ASP A 222 0.35 12.86 -2.82
C ASP A 222 0.77 12.33 -4.21
N SER A 223 0.12 11.25 -4.65
CA SER A 223 0.41 10.54 -5.92
C SER A 223 0.26 11.41 -7.17
N LEU A 224 -0.49 12.51 -7.09
CA LEU A 224 -0.63 13.47 -8.19
C LEU A 224 0.65 14.29 -8.41
N SER A 225 1.42 14.56 -7.36
CA SER A 225 2.68 15.30 -7.43
C SER A 225 3.83 14.40 -7.86
N ASP A 226 3.95 13.22 -7.24
CA ASP A 226 4.97 12.21 -7.56
C ASP A 226 4.43 10.80 -7.36
N ALA A 227 3.94 10.20 -8.45
CA ALA A 227 3.36 8.87 -8.44
C ALA A 227 4.39 7.76 -8.08
N GLU A 228 5.68 7.96 -8.38
CA GLU A 228 6.71 6.95 -8.16
C GLU A 228 7.12 6.91 -6.69
N VAL A 229 7.34 8.07 -6.07
CA VAL A 229 7.58 8.18 -4.63
C VAL A 229 6.36 7.73 -3.83
N ALA A 230 5.15 8.16 -4.22
CA ALA A 230 3.91 7.72 -3.60
C ALA A 230 3.76 6.19 -3.63
N ALA A 231 3.98 5.56 -4.78
CA ALA A 231 3.90 4.12 -4.95
C ALA A 231 4.98 3.38 -4.14
N ALA A 232 6.22 3.89 -4.13
CA ALA A 232 7.33 3.31 -3.36
C ALA A 232 7.04 3.34 -1.85
N VAL A 233 6.64 4.49 -1.31
CA VAL A 233 6.31 4.68 0.11
C VAL A 233 5.07 3.87 0.50
N GLY A 234 4.02 3.90 -0.32
CA GLY A 234 2.78 3.12 -0.09
C GLY A 234 3.03 1.61 -0.07
N ASN A 235 3.77 1.08 -1.06
CA ASN A 235 4.14 -0.34 -1.08
C ASN A 235 4.98 -0.74 0.14
N ALA A 236 5.94 0.10 0.55
CA ALA A 236 6.76 -0.17 1.72
C ALA A 236 5.94 -0.14 3.03
N MET A 237 4.94 0.75 3.14
CA MET A 237 3.96 0.75 4.23
C MET A 237 3.15 -0.55 4.29
N PHE A 238 2.63 -1.02 3.16
CA PHE A 238 1.88 -2.29 3.11
C PHE A 238 2.76 -3.50 3.42
N ALA A 239 4.01 -3.50 2.96
CA ALA A 239 4.97 -4.54 3.30
C ALA A 239 5.25 -4.57 4.81
N ASP A 240 5.36 -3.41 5.46
CA ASP A 240 5.55 -3.33 6.90
C ASP A 240 4.33 -3.82 7.69
N LEU A 241 3.13 -3.37 7.31
CA LEU A 241 1.87 -3.88 7.87
C LEU A 241 1.71 -5.39 7.67
N THR A 242 2.14 -5.93 6.52
CA THR A 242 2.11 -7.38 6.25
C THR A 242 3.08 -8.13 7.15
N SER A 243 4.29 -7.59 7.36
CA SER A 243 5.27 -8.16 8.28
C SER A 243 4.74 -8.16 9.71
N LEU A 244 4.17 -7.04 10.17
CA LEU A 244 3.57 -6.91 11.49
C LEU A 244 2.39 -7.86 11.68
N ALA A 245 1.50 -8.00 10.69
CA ALA A 245 0.44 -9.01 10.70
C ALA A 245 1.01 -10.43 10.85
N GLY A 246 2.09 -10.75 10.15
CA GLY A 246 2.80 -12.03 10.26
C GLY A 246 3.40 -12.27 11.65
N GLN A 247 3.93 -11.23 12.29
CA GLN A 247 4.44 -11.31 13.66
C GLN A 247 3.30 -11.52 14.67
N ILE A 248 2.21 -10.75 14.55
CA ILE A 248 1.01 -10.87 15.40
C ILE A 248 0.41 -12.26 15.28
N TYR A 249 0.34 -12.81 14.06
CA TYR A 249 -0.17 -14.17 13.84
C TYR A 249 0.68 -15.23 14.54
N LYS A 250 2.02 -15.10 14.50
CA LYS A 250 2.94 -16.10 15.10
C LYS A 250 3.03 -16.02 16.61
N PHE A 251 3.08 -14.81 17.15
CA PHE A 251 3.46 -14.56 18.54
C PHE A 251 2.32 -13.96 19.38
N GLY A 252 1.17 -13.67 18.76
CA GLY A 252 0.01 -13.06 19.40
C GLY A 252 0.06 -11.53 19.45
N HIS A 253 -1.00 -10.91 19.96
CA HIS A 253 -1.13 -9.45 20.03
C HIS A 253 -0.32 -8.81 21.17
N GLY A 254 0.21 -9.60 22.11
CA GLY A 254 0.85 -9.14 23.34
C GLY A 254 2.34 -9.38 23.42
N VAL A 255 3.03 -9.57 22.29
CA VAL A 255 4.49 -9.78 22.28
C VAL A 255 5.18 -8.61 22.97
N GLY A 256 5.96 -8.90 24.00
CA GLY A 256 6.67 -7.87 24.78
C GLY A 256 5.80 -7.13 25.80
N GLN A 257 4.53 -7.50 25.98
CA GLN A 257 3.63 -6.88 26.96
C GLN A 257 3.41 -7.79 28.17
N SER A 258 3.45 -7.21 29.38
CA SER A 258 3.04 -7.90 30.59
C SER A 258 1.51 -7.88 30.71
N GLY A 259 0.85 -9.01 30.44
CA GLY A 259 -0.59 -9.19 30.68
C GLY A 259 -1.35 -9.83 29.52
N LYS A 260 -2.64 -10.11 29.73
CA LYS A 260 -3.53 -10.61 28.67
C LYS A 260 -3.84 -9.49 27.69
N THR A 261 -3.30 -9.60 26.47
CA THR A 261 -3.60 -8.64 25.40
C THR A 261 -4.76 -9.14 24.56
N GLN A 262 -5.80 -8.31 24.41
CA GLN A 262 -6.95 -8.67 23.58
C GLN A 262 -6.62 -8.59 22.08
N LYS A 263 -7.33 -9.39 21.28
CA LYS A 263 -7.28 -9.29 19.82
C LYS A 263 -7.81 -7.91 19.39
N ARG A 264 -6.98 -7.16 18.66
CA ARG A 264 -7.35 -5.85 18.10
C ARG A 264 -7.80 -6.01 16.66
N LYS A 265 -8.84 -5.28 16.25
CA LYS A 265 -9.25 -5.16 14.85
C LYS A 265 -8.57 -3.93 14.25
N VAL A 266 -7.91 -4.10 13.11
CA VAL A 266 -7.25 -3.00 12.38
C VAL A 266 -8.02 -2.76 11.09
N SER A 267 -8.75 -1.65 11.02
CA SER A 267 -9.50 -1.28 9.81
C SER A 267 -8.62 -0.45 8.89
N ILE A 268 -8.34 -0.97 7.70
CA ILE A 268 -7.56 -0.31 6.65
C ILE A 268 -8.54 0.15 5.58
N HIS A 269 -8.57 1.45 5.33
CA HIS A 269 -9.39 2.08 4.31
C HIS A 269 -8.45 2.63 3.23
N ALA A 270 -8.53 2.05 2.03
CA ALA A 270 -7.67 2.39 0.91
C ALA A 270 -8.52 3.08 -0.16
N ASP A 271 -8.42 4.40 -0.23
CA ASP A 271 -9.00 5.20 -1.32
C ASP A 271 -8.13 5.09 -2.57
N GLU A 272 -8.74 5.26 -3.75
CA GLU A 272 -8.05 5.12 -5.06
C GLU A 272 -7.20 3.83 -5.15
N PHE A 273 -7.85 2.69 -4.89
CA PHE A 273 -7.18 1.40 -4.76
C PHE A 273 -6.31 1.01 -5.97
N ASN A 274 -6.67 1.44 -7.17
CA ASN A 274 -5.89 1.25 -8.40
C ASN A 274 -4.49 1.90 -8.35
N GLU A 275 -4.28 2.95 -7.55
CA GLU A 275 -2.96 3.56 -7.40
C GLU A 275 -2.13 2.91 -6.28
N LEU A 276 -2.81 2.29 -5.31
CA LEU A 276 -2.18 1.66 -4.15
C LEU A 276 -1.81 0.18 -4.37
N ILE A 277 -2.39 -0.44 -5.39
CA ILE A 277 -2.25 -1.87 -5.62
C ILE A 277 -0.86 -2.24 -6.15
N GLY A 278 -0.25 -3.24 -5.50
CA GLY A 278 1.04 -3.82 -5.86
C GLY A 278 1.17 -5.26 -5.37
N ASP A 279 2.27 -5.92 -5.71
CA ASP A 279 2.51 -7.34 -5.37
C ASP A 279 2.49 -7.59 -3.84
N GLU A 280 2.81 -6.58 -3.01
CA GLU A 280 2.78 -6.67 -1.54
C GLU A 280 1.38 -6.58 -0.94
N PHE A 281 0.42 -5.99 -1.67
CA PHE A 281 -0.95 -5.85 -1.17
C PHE A 281 -1.71 -7.18 -1.17
N ILE A 282 -1.40 -8.08 -2.11
CA ILE A 282 -2.06 -9.39 -2.23
C ILE A 282 -1.78 -10.28 -1.00
N PRO A 283 -0.52 -10.44 -0.53
CA PRO A 283 -0.22 -11.11 0.73
C PRO A 283 -0.95 -10.53 1.93
N LEU A 284 -1.07 -9.20 2.02
CA LEU A 284 -1.80 -8.52 3.10
C LEU A 284 -3.25 -9.01 3.16
N LEU A 285 -3.97 -8.96 2.04
CA LEU A 285 -5.36 -9.44 1.95
C LEU A 285 -5.50 -10.91 2.35
N ASN A 286 -4.61 -11.76 1.85
CA ASN A 286 -4.67 -13.21 2.08
C ASN A 286 -4.37 -13.62 3.52
N LYS A 287 -3.44 -12.93 4.20
CA LYS A 287 -2.85 -13.41 5.47
C LYS A 287 -3.27 -12.59 6.68
N ALA A 288 -3.66 -11.33 6.50
CA ALA A 288 -3.83 -10.41 7.61
C ALA A 288 -5.17 -10.59 8.37
N GLY A 289 -6.14 -11.33 7.82
CA GLY A 289 -7.39 -11.67 8.52
C GLY A 289 -7.14 -12.40 9.85
N GLY A 290 -6.13 -13.27 9.90
CA GLY A 290 -5.70 -13.96 11.13
C GLY A 290 -5.25 -12.98 12.22
N ALA A 291 -4.56 -11.91 11.82
CA ALA A 291 -4.08 -10.82 12.68
C ALA A 291 -5.15 -9.76 13.00
N GLY A 292 -6.39 -9.94 12.52
CA GLY A 292 -7.51 -9.03 12.80
C GLY A 292 -7.59 -7.82 11.86
N TYR A 293 -6.92 -7.84 10.71
CA TYR A 293 -7.02 -6.74 9.74
C TYR A 293 -8.33 -6.86 8.95
N GLN A 294 -8.94 -5.72 8.69
CA GLN A 294 -10.16 -5.57 7.90
C GLN A 294 -9.87 -4.52 6.82
N VAL A 295 -9.79 -4.96 5.57
CA VAL A 295 -9.42 -4.08 4.46
C VAL A 295 -10.68 -3.70 3.70
N THR A 296 -10.91 -2.40 3.53
CA THR A 296 -11.95 -1.83 2.67
C THR A 296 -11.26 -1.00 1.60
N VAL A 297 -11.47 -1.37 0.34
CA VAL A 297 -10.89 -0.69 -0.81
C VAL A 297 -11.97 0.08 -1.55
N TYR A 298 -11.61 1.26 -2.06
CA TYR A 298 -12.49 2.10 -2.86
C TYR A 298 -11.88 2.29 -4.24
N THR A 299 -12.65 2.01 -5.28
CA THR A 299 -12.25 2.23 -6.67
C THR A 299 -13.43 2.73 -7.48
N GLN A 300 -13.15 3.54 -8.51
CA GLN A 300 -14.16 4.01 -9.45
C GLN A 300 -14.50 2.95 -10.50
N THR A 301 -13.51 2.18 -10.94
CA THR A 301 -13.68 1.11 -11.92
C THR A 301 -12.73 -0.04 -11.64
N TRP A 302 -13.24 -1.26 -11.83
CA TRP A 302 -12.45 -2.47 -11.67
C TRP A 302 -11.45 -2.68 -12.80
N LYS A 303 -11.71 -2.11 -13.98
CA LYS A 303 -10.80 -2.22 -15.14
C LYS A 303 -9.44 -1.57 -14.85
N ASP A 304 -9.42 -0.47 -14.09
CA ASP A 304 -8.16 0.20 -13.72
C ASP A 304 -7.33 -0.67 -12.77
N VAL A 305 -8.00 -1.42 -11.88
CA VAL A 305 -7.36 -2.41 -11.00
C VAL A 305 -6.76 -3.55 -11.83
N GLU A 306 -7.52 -4.10 -12.79
CA GLU A 306 -7.04 -5.13 -13.71
C GLU A 306 -5.83 -4.66 -14.54
N ALA A 307 -5.90 -3.45 -15.07
CA ALA A 307 -4.83 -2.84 -15.85
C ALA A 307 -3.56 -2.64 -15.03
N LYS A 308 -3.68 -2.15 -13.78
CA LYS A 308 -2.53 -1.94 -12.89
C LYS A 308 -1.83 -3.24 -12.50
N ILE A 309 -2.59 -4.30 -12.23
CA ILE A 309 -2.03 -5.62 -11.91
C ILE A 309 -1.41 -6.30 -13.14
N GLY A 310 -1.88 -5.95 -14.34
CA GLY A 310 -1.45 -6.57 -15.60
C GLY A 310 -1.95 -8.00 -15.78
N SER A 311 -2.89 -8.48 -14.95
CA SER A 311 -3.43 -9.83 -15.03
C SER A 311 -4.88 -9.89 -14.53
N PRO A 312 -5.85 -10.19 -15.42
CA PRO A 312 -7.25 -10.40 -15.04
C PRO A 312 -7.42 -11.52 -14.00
N ALA A 313 -6.60 -12.58 -14.06
CA ALA A 313 -6.65 -13.68 -13.10
C ALA A 313 -6.23 -13.24 -11.70
N LYS A 314 -5.13 -12.48 -11.57
CA LYS A 314 -4.70 -11.93 -10.28
C LYS A 314 -5.71 -10.91 -9.75
N ALA A 315 -6.28 -10.07 -10.61
CA ALA A 315 -7.34 -9.14 -10.22
C ALA A 315 -8.56 -9.90 -9.67
N GLY A 316 -9.05 -10.91 -10.40
CA GLY A 316 -10.13 -11.77 -9.95
C GLY A 316 -9.85 -12.44 -8.59
N GLN A 317 -8.61 -12.86 -8.34
CA GLN A 317 -8.20 -13.38 -7.03
C GLN A 317 -8.34 -12.33 -5.91
N ILE A 318 -7.93 -11.08 -6.17
CA ILE A 318 -8.07 -9.98 -5.22
C ILE A 318 -9.54 -9.67 -4.95
N GLY A 319 -10.36 -9.61 -6.00
CA GLY A 319 -11.81 -9.43 -5.89
C GLY A 319 -12.46 -10.54 -5.09
N GLY A 320 -12.06 -11.80 -5.31
CA GLY A 320 -12.57 -12.96 -4.56
C GLY A 320 -12.17 -12.97 -3.07
N ASN A 321 -11.04 -12.36 -2.71
CA ASN A 321 -10.64 -12.20 -1.31
C ASN A 321 -11.44 -11.13 -0.56
N LEU A 322 -12.11 -10.24 -1.29
CA LEU A 322 -12.97 -9.20 -0.73
C LEU A 322 -14.39 -9.75 -0.58
N ASN A 323 -14.69 -10.26 0.61
CA ASN A 323 -15.97 -10.94 0.91
C ASN A 323 -17.22 -10.05 0.85
N THR A 324 -17.06 -8.73 0.76
CA THR A 324 -18.17 -7.78 0.77
C THR A 324 -17.99 -6.79 -0.37
N MET A 325 -19.03 -6.65 -1.18
CA MET A 325 -19.06 -5.73 -2.31
C MET A 325 -20.17 -4.71 -2.08
N ILE A 326 -19.82 -3.43 -2.08
CA ILE A 326 -20.80 -2.33 -2.02
C ILE A 326 -20.68 -1.54 -3.32
N MET A 327 -21.69 -1.64 -4.16
CA MET A 327 -21.72 -0.98 -5.46
C MET A 327 -22.62 0.25 -5.42
N LEU A 328 -21.99 1.42 -5.44
CA LEU A 328 -22.64 2.69 -5.72
C LEU A 328 -22.90 2.82 -7.23
N ARG A 329 -23.45 3.96 -7.65
CA ARG A 329 -23.62 4.27 -9.07
C ARG A 329 -22.30 4.14 -9.83
N VAL A 330 -22.27 3.26 -10.83
CA VAL A 330 -21.16 3.05 -11.76
C VAL A 330 -21.52 3.53 -13.17
N LYS A 331 -20.51 3.82 -14.00
CA LYS A 331 -20.73 4.25 -15.39
C LYS A 331 -20.66 3.10 -16.40
N THR A 332 -19.83 2.11 -16.12
CA THR A 332 -19.50 1.00 -17.03
C THR A 332 -20.37 -0.21 -16.74
N VAL A 333 -20.88 -0.83 -17.82
CA VAL A 333 -21.74 -2.02 -17.73
C VAL A 333 -20.96 -3.18 -17.13
N GLU A 334 -19.69 -3.37 -17.51
CA GLU A 334 -18.86 -4.47 -17.05
C GLU A 334 -18.61 -4.43 -15.54
N THR A 335 -18.52 -3.22 -14.97
CA THR A 335 -18.38 -3.06 -13.51
C THR A 335 -19.70 -3.37 -12.81
N ALA A 336 -20.84 -2.99 -13.39
CA ALA A 336 -22.15 -3.36 -12.86
C ALA A 336 -22.38 -4.88 -12.91
N GLU A 337 -21.93 -5.51 -14.00
CA GLU A 337 -22.02 -6.96 -14.21
C GLU A 337 -21.27 -7.76 -13.15
N MET A 338 -20.22 -7.20 -12.53
CA MET A 338 -19.53 -7.85 -11.41
C MET A 338 -20.47 -8.16 -10.24
N LEU A 339 -21.48 -7.31 -9.99
CA LEU A 339 -22.50 -7.56 -8.96
C LEU A 339 -23.67 -8.36 -9.52
N THR A 340 -24.21 -7.98 -10.68
CA THR A 340 -25.44 -8.60 -11.19
C THR A 340 -25.24 -10.06 -11.59
N ASN A 341 -24.06 -10.45 -12.08
CA ASN A 341 -23.77 -11.84 -12.46
C ASN A 341 -23.63 -12.79 -11.26
N GLN A 342 -23.50 -12.26 -10.04
CA GLN A 342 -23.48 -13.07 -8.81
C GLN A 342 -24.89 -13.35 -8.27
N LEU A 343 -25.91 -12.68 -8.80
CA LEU A 343 -27.29 -12.82 -8.34
C LEU A 343 -28.02 -13.92 -9.11
N PRO A 344 -28.91 -14.67 -8.45
CA PRO A 344 -29.74 -15.64 -9.15
C PRO A 344 -30.79 -14.93 -10.01
N GLU A 345 -31.27 -15.63 -11.05
CA GLU A 345 -32.48 -15.22 -11.75
C GLU A 345 -33.72 -15.45 -10.86
N VAL A 346 -34.74 -14.60 -11.03
CA VAL A 346 -36.01 -14.66 -10.30
C VAL A 346 -37.15 -14.98 -11.25
N LYS A 347 -38.08 -15.81 -10.79
CA LYS A 347 -39.27 -16.16 -11.55
C LYS A 347 -40.37 -15.16 -11.21
N ILE A 348 -40.80 -14.39 -12.19
CA ILE A 348 -41.92 -13.46 -12.09
C ILE A 348 -43.16 -14.06 -12.74
N MET A 349 -44.33 -13.74 -12.17
CA MET A 349 -45.62 -14.09 -12.77
C MET A 349 -46.13 -12.86 -13.52
N THR A 350 -46.32 -13.00 -14.82
CA THR A 350 -46.79 -11.92 -15.69
C THR A 350 -48.21 -12.26 -16.12
N SER A 351 -49.16 -11.36 -15.85
CA SER A 351 -50.53 -11.49 -16.36
C SER A 351 -50.63 -10.72 -17.67
N THR A 352 -50.94 -11.43 -18.75
CA THR A 352 -51.25 -10.80 -20.03
C THR A 352 -52.74 -10.93 -20.29
N LEU A 353 -53.40 -9.78 -20.40
CA LEU A 353 -54.80 -9.70 -20.85
C LEU A 353 -54.86 -10.09 -22.32
N VAL A 354 -55.56 -11.18 -22.62
CA VAL A 354 -55.86 -11.59 -23.99
C VAL A 354 -57.34 -11.35 -24.24
N SER A 355 -57.65 -10.32 -25.02
CA SER A 355 -59.00 -10.14 -25.55
C SER A 355 -59.15 -10.99 -26.81
N ARG A 356 -60.03 -11.99 -26.76
CA ARG A 356 -60.46 -12.75 -27.94
C ARG A 356 -61.81 -12.23 -28.39
N ALA A 357 -61.88 -11.83 -29.66
CA ALA A 357 -63.12 -11.65 -30.39
C ALA A 357 -63.24 -12.80 -31.40
N GLY A 358 -64.40 -13.45 -31.45
CA GLY A 358 -64.69 -14.50 -32.41
C GLY A 358 -66.13 -14.39 -32.92
N ASP A 359 -66.32 -14.69 -34.21
CA ASP A 359 -67.64 -14.84 -34.81
C ASP A 359 -68.24 -16.20 -34.43
N VAL A 360 -69.53 -16.19 -34.11
CA VAL A 360 -70.28 -17.40 -33.75
C VAL A 360 -70.68 -18.14 -35.02
N ALA A 361 -70.18 -19.36 -35.22
CA ALA A 361 -70.38 -20.14 -36.45
C ALA A 361 -71.71 -20.93 -36.47
N PHE A 362 -72.81 -20.39 -35.92
CA PHE A 362 -74.12 -21.06 -35.89
C PHE A 362 -75.24 -20.16 -36.42
N PRO A 363 -75.90 -20.50 -37.54
CA PRO A 363 -76.87 -19.63 -38.23
C PRO A 363 -78.19 -19.36 -37.50
N ASP A 364 -78.51 -20.10 -36.43
CA ASP A 364 -79.81 -20.04 -35.75
C ASP A 364 -79.77 -19.36 -34.36
N SER A 365 -78.61 -18.88 -33.91
CA SER A 365 -78.49 -18.10 -32.66
C SER A 365 -78.40 -16.60 -32.95
N HIS A 366 -79.28 -15.79 -32.36
CA HIS A 366 -79.32 -14.32 -32.47
C HIS A 366 -78.14 -13.58 -31.77
N GLU A 367 -76.94 -14.16 -31.76
CA GLU A 367 -75.73 -13.53 -31.22
C GLU A 367 -74.63 -13.55 -32.30
N ASP A 368 -74.36 -12.38 -32.88
CA ASP A 368 -73.38 -12.23 -33.99
C ASP A 368 -71.93 -12.09 -33.49
N PHE A 369 -71.70 -11.74 -32.21
CA PHE A 369 -70.37 -11.47 -31.67
C PHE A 369 -70.18 -12.07 -30.27
N SER A 370 -69.11 -12.84 -30.10
CA SER A 370 -68.64 -13.34 -28.81
C SER A 370 -67.32 -12.65 -28.43
N SER A 371 -67.31 -11.95 -27.29
CA SER A 371 -66.09 -11.35 -26.72
C SER A 371 -65.77 -11.96 -25.37
N GLY A 372 -64.57 -12.54 -25.23
CA GLY A 372 -64.05 -13.04 -23.96
C GLY A 372 -62.74 -12.34 -23.59
N ASN A 373 -62.63 -11.90 -22.34
CA ASN A 373 -61.36 -11.48 -21.77
C ASN A 373 -60.79 -12.65 -20.97
N GLU A 374 -59.62 -13.12 -21.35
CA GLU A 374 -58.88 -14.18 -20.65
C GLU A 374 -57.61 -13.58 -20.05
N ASP A 375 -57.44 -13.72 -18.73
CA ASP A 375 -56.18 -13.39 -18.06
C ASP A 375 -55.26 -14.61 -18.12
N ARG A 376 -54.23 -14.53 -18.96
CA ARG A 376 -53.22 -15.58 -19.05
C ARG A 376 -52.07 -15.24 -18.12
N ILE A 377 -51.96 -16.01 -17.03
CA ILE A 377 -50.81 -15.92 -16.11
C ILE A 377 -49.69 -16.79 -16.66
N GLY A 378 -48.65 -16.16 -17.17
CA GLY A 378 -47.40 -16.79 -17.58
C GLY A 378 -46.34 -16.64 -16.50
N ALA A 379 -45.42 -17.60 -16.43
CA ALA A 379 -44.21 -17.44 -15.63
C ALA A 379 -43.02 -17.15 -16.53
N GLU A 380 -42.27 -16.11 -16.20
CA GLU A 380 -41.04 -15.72 -16.89
C GLU A 380 -39.88 -15.69 -15.88
N THR A 381 -38.70 -16.11 -16.31
CA THR A 381 -37.48 -16.02 -15.50
C THR A 381 -36.70 -14.81 -15.97
N VAL A 382 -36.44 -13.86 -15.07
CA VAL A 382 -35.70 -12.61 -15.36
C VAL A 382 -34.54 -12.43 -14.37
N PRO A 383 -33.47 -11.71 -14.75
CA PRO A 383 -32.41 -11.36 -13.81
C PRO A 383 -32.95 -10.57 -12.61
N MET A 384 -32.45 -10.85 -11.41
CA MET A 384 -32.87 -10.13 -10.19
C MET A 384 -32.57 -8.64 -10.27
N LEU A 385 -31.40 -8.28 -10.81
CA LEU A 385 -31.00 -6.92 -11.11
C LEU A 385 -30.38 -6.88 -12.50
N THR A 386 -30.59 -5.78 -13.19
CA THR A 386 -29.95 -5.48 -14.47
C THR A 386 -28.82 -4.48 -14.28
N PRO A 387 -27.80 -4.44 -15.17
CA PRO A 387 -26.77 -3.40 -15.13
C PRO A 387 -27.34 -1.97 -15.18
N ALA A 388 -28.50 -1.79 -15.82
CA ALA A 388 -29.22 -0.52 -15.87
C ALA A 388 -29.60 -0.01 -14.47
N ASP A 389 -29.99 -0.91 -13.56
CA ASP A 389 -30.36 -0.56 -12.18
C ASP A 389 -29.21 0.09 -11.42
N LEU A 390 -27.97 -0.34 -11.69
CA LEU A 390 -26.76 0.16 -11.04
C LEU A 390 -26.27 1.48 -11.67
N THR A 391 -26.37 1.61 -12.99
CA THR A 391 -25.96 2.83 -13.70
C THR A 391 -26.87 4.03 -13.44
N GLN A 392 -28.13 3.78 -13.08
CA GLN A 392 -29.15 4.78 -12.77
C GLN A 392 -29.32 5.05 -11.27
N LEU A 393 -28.50 4.43 -10.40
CA LEU A 393 -28.61 4.60 -8.95
C LEU A 393 -28.54 6.09 -8.53
N PRO A 394 -29.48 6.57 -7.70
CA PRO A 394 -29.39 7.90 -7.10
C PRO A 394 -28.15 8.04 -6.21
N LYS A 395 -27.62 9.26 -6.12
CA LYS A 395 -26.47 9.56 -5.24
C LYS A 395 -26.80 9.19 -3.78
N GLY A 396 -25.89 8.47 -3.14
CA GLY A 396 -26.04 8.00 -1.76
C GLY A 396 -26.88 6.72 -1.61
N GLN A 397 -27.25 6.06 -2.70
CA GLN A 397 -27.78 4.68 -2.68
C GLN A 397 -26.75 3.69 -3.22
N ALA A 398 -26.84 2.44 -2.77
CA ALA A 398 -25.98 1.36 -3.22
C ALA A 398 -26.72 0.01 -3.17
N PHE A 399 -26.26 -0.94 -3.97
CA PHE A 399 -26.51 -2.36 -3.75
C PHE A 399 -25.29 -2.98 -3.09
N ALA A 400 -25.51 -3.80 -2.07
CA ALA A 400 -24.44 -4.44 -1.32
C ALA A 400 -24.64 -5.95 -1.30
N LEU A 401 -23.58 -6.69 -1.60
CA LEU A 401 -23.46 -8.12 -1.32
C LEU A 401 -22.69 -8.27 -0.01
N ILE A 402 -23.40 -8.66 1.05
CA ILE A 402 -22.89 -8.79 2.41
C ILE A 402 -22.90 -10.28 2.79
N GLU A 403 -22.04 -10.69 3.74
CA GLU A 403 -22.03 -12.06 4.29
C GLU A 403 -21.92 -13.18 3.23
N GLY A 404 -21.12 -12.96 2.18
CA GLY A 404 -20.90 -13.99 1.16
C GLY A 404 -22.00 -14.10 0.11
N GLY A 405 -22.72 -13.01 -0.17
CA GLY A 405 -23.57 -12.89 -1.36
C GLY A 405 -25.02 -12.45 -1.10
N GLN A 406 -25.39 -12.13 0.14
CA GLN A 406 -26.73 -11.63 0.42
C GLN A 406 -26.91 -10.21 -0.10
N LEU A 407 -27.90 -10.02 -0.97
CA LEU A 407 -28.19 -8.73 -1.59
C LEU A 407 -28.99 -7.82 -0.66
N TYR A 408 -28.49 -6.61 -0.47
CA TYR A 408 -29.17 -5.51 0.22
C TYR A 408 -29.19 -4.27 -0.66
N LYS A 409 -30.34 -3.59 -0.71
CA LYS A 409 -30.41 -2.21 -1.20
C LYS A 409 -30.26 -1.27 0.00
N ILE A 410 -29.21 -0.45 0.00
CA ILE A 410 -28.85 0.41 1.13
C ILE A 410 -28.81 1.88 0.74
N ARG A 411 -29.03 2.75 1.73
CA ARG A 411 -28.87 4.19 1.61
C ARG A 411 -27.80 4.65 2.58
N LEU A 412 -26.75 5.26 2.07
CA LEU A 412 -25.66 5.80 2.87
C LEU A 412 -26.12 7.10 3.54
N PRO A 413 -25.87 7.27 4.85
CA PRO A 413 -26.17 8.52 5.53
C PRO A 413 -25.30 9.63 4.95
N LEU A 414 -25.91 10.75 4.57
CA LEU A 414 -25.15 11.94 4.19
C LEU A 414 -24.58 12.58 5.46
N PRO A 415 -23.26 12.85 5.51
CA PRO A 415 -22.67 13.49 6.67
C PRO A 415 -23.31 14.87 6.88
N LYS A 416 -23.80 15.12 8.10
CA LYS A 416 -24.24 16.46 8.51
C LYS A 416 -23.04 17.40 8.51
N LYS A 417 -23.24 18.68 8.15
CA LYS A 417 -22.23 19.73 8.32
C LYS A 417 -21.69 19.66 9.74
N ASP A 418 -20.37 19.69 9.87
CA ASP A 418 -19.72 19.68 11.17
C ASP A 418 -20.20 20.87 11.99
N LYS A 419 -20.53 20.65 13.26
CA LYS A 419 -20.56 21.75 14.22
C LYS A 419 -19.12 22.29 14.26
N GLN A 420 -18.93 23.61 14.35
CA GLN A 420 -17.61 24.20 14.50
C GLN A 420 -16.96 23.65 15.77
N GLU A 421 -16.19 22.58 15.62
CA GLU A 421 -15.34 22.01 16.67
C GLU A 421 -13.93 22.56 16.46
N GLU A 422 -13.20 22.75 17.55
CA GLU A 422 -11.86 23.34 17.53
C GLU A 422 -10.90 22.40 16.78
N ILE A 423 -10.68 22.68 15.49
CA ILE A 423 -9.68 22.04 14.66
C ILE A 423 -8.38 22.82 14.84
N PRO A 424 -7.24 22.17 15.18
CA PRO A 424 -5.95 22.84 15.26
C PRO A 424 -5.61 23.59 13.97
N ALA A 425 -4.99 24.77 14.10
CA ALA A 425 -4.69 25.65 12.97
C ALA A 425 -3.98 24.93 11.82
N HIS A 426 -2.96 24.13 12.12
CA HIS A 426 -2.21 23.36 11.10
C HIS A 426 -3.08 22.37 10.31
N ILE A 427 -4.04 21.69 10.95
CA ILE A 427 -4.99 20.80 10.27
C ILE A 427 -5.99 21.60 9.43
N GLY A 428 -6.40 22.76 9.95
CA GLY A 428 -7.32 23.67 9.27
C GLY A 428 -6.73 24.28 8.00
N GLU A 429 -5.50 24.79 8.09
CA GLU A 429 -4.73 25.37 6.98
C GLU A 429 -4.49 24.33 5.89
N MET A 430 -3.95 23.16 6.23
CA MET A 430 -3.75 22.07 5.27
C MET A 430 -5.07 21.66 4.59
N ALA A 431 -6.17 21.56 5.34
CA ALA A 431 -7.47 21.23 4.78
C ALA A 431 -8.02 22.32 3.84
N ALA A 432 -7.63 23.59 4.04
CA ALA A 432 -7.98 24.69 3.15
C ALA A 432 -7.16 24.61 1.87
N ASP A 433 -5.85 24.38 1.97
CA ASP A 433 -4.94 24.25 0.83
C ASP A 433 -5.32 23.07 -0.06
N MET A 434 -5.58 21.90 0.52
CA MET A 434 -6.07 20.73 -0.22
C MET A 434 -7.38 21.02 -0.96
N ARG A 435 -8.29 21.79 -0.34
CA ARG A 435 -9.57 22.17 -0.95
C ARG A 435 -9.38 23.17 -2.08
N GLU A 436 -8.43 24.09 -1.95
CA GLU A 436 -8.12 25.06 -2.99
C GLU A 436 -7.50 24.40 -4.21
N VAL A 437 -6.52 23.50 -4.02
CA VAL A 437 -5.94 22.69 -5.10
C VAL A 437 -7.01 21.88 -5.81
N TYR A 438 -7.91 21.25 -5.06
CA TYR A 438 -9.04 20.49 -5.63
C TYR A 438 -10.06 21.38 -6.37
N ARG A 439 -10.29 22.61 -5.90
CA ARG A 439 -11.17 23.57 -6.55
C ARG A 439 -10.58 24.04 -7.89
N LEU A 440 -9.28 24.28 -7.93
CA LEU A 440 -8.55 24.77 -9.11
C LEU A 440 -8.36 23.67 -10.18
N SER A 441 -8.33 22.39 -9.80
CA SER A 441 -8.18 21.27 -10.72
C SER A 441 -9.49 20.77 -11.36
N ARG A 442 -10.65 21.31 -10.97
CA ARG A 442 -11.93 21.02 -11.65
C ARG A 442 -12.07 21.86 -12.93
N PRO A 443 -12.42 21.26 -14.09
CA PRO A 443 -12.86 22.04 -15.24
C PRO A 443 -14.09 22.86 -14.83
N SER A 444 -14.14 24.13 -15.22
CA SER A 444 -15.28 25.03 -15.00
C SER A 444 -16.48 24.56 -15.82
N ALA A 445 -17.15 23.51 -15.35
CA ALA A 445 -18.53 23.24 -15.73
C ALA A 445 -19.42 23.91 -14.69
N GLU A 446 -20.21 24.87 -15.16
CA GLU A 446 -21.25 25.56 -14.41
C GLU A 446 -22.22 24.54 -13.76
N GLU A 447 -21.97 24.15 -12.51
CA GLU A 447 -23.01 23.63 -11.64
C GLU A 447 -23.66 24.79 -10.87
N ASN A 448 -24.33 25.69 -11.62
CA ASN A 448 -25.41 26.52 -11.07
C ASN A 448 -26.66 25.65 -10.81
N ALA A 449 -26.51 24.56 -10.06
CA ALA A 449 -27.60 23.74 -9.54
C ALA A 449 -27.61 23.71 -8.00
N PHE A 450 -26.80 24.56 -7.35
CA PHE A 450 -26.89 24.83 -5.91
C PHE A 450 -27.70 26.10 -5.67
N THR A 451 -29.02 25.98 -5.66
CA THR A 451 -29.81 26.73 -4.68
C THR A 451 -29.67 25.99 -3.36
N GLU A 452 -29.00 26.63 -2.40
CA GLU A 452 -29.04 26.26 -1.00
C GLU A 452 -30.48 25.92 -0.61
N GLY A 453 -30.68 24.73 -0.04
CA GLY A 453 -31.98 24.29 0.42
C GLY A 453 -32.47 25.20 1.53
N SER A 454 -33.29 26.19 1.16
CA SER A 454 -34.21 26.89 2.03
C SER A 454 -34.99 25.85 2.82
N SER A 455 -35.02 26.02 4.14
CA SER A 455 -35.92 25.31 5.03
C SER A 455 -37.34 25.42 4.51
N TYR A 456 -37.96 24.33 4.08
CA TYR A 456 -39.40 24.24 4.11
C TYR A 456 -39.78 23.73 5.50
N ALA A 457 -40.16 24.68 6.36
CA ALA A 457 -40.97 24.38 7.51
C ALA A 457 -42.40 24.13 7.03
N VAL A 458 -42.90 22.89 7.22
CA VAL A 458 -44.21 22.59 7.82
C VAL A 458 -44.07 21.28 8.57
#